data_AF-Q4F9P2-F1
#
_entry.id   AF-Q4F9P2-F1
#
_cell.length_a   1.000
_cell.length_b   1.000
_cell.length_c   1.000
_cell.angle_alpha   90.00
_cell.angle_beta   90.00
_cell.angle_gamma   90.00
#
_symmetry.space_group_name_H-M   'P 1'
#
loop_
_entity.id
_entity.type
_entity.pdbx_description
1 polymer ?
#
loop_
_entity_poly.entity_id
_entity_poly.type
_entity_poly.pdbx_seq_one_letter_code
_entity_poly.pdbx_strand_id
1 'polypeptide(L)'
;RFPYLCYKNGGGAFLVPYCIMLVVGGIPLFYMELALGQFNRKGAITCWGRLVPLFKGIGYAVVLIAFYVDFYYNVIIAWALRFFFASFTGMLPWTTCDNEWNTPACRPFESIWEVNDTNRIRTKVNESTALIGSGSTPYTSAASEYFNRRILELYASEGLHDLGPIKWDIALCLLIVYIICYFSLWKGISTSG
;
A
#
# COMPACT_ATOMS: atom_id res chain seq x y z
N ARG A 1 0.96 6.49 6.37
CA ARG A 1 0.03 6.50 7.52
C ARG A 1 0.07 7.80 8.32
N PHE A 2 1.26 8.30 8.73
CA PHE A 2 1.38 9.52 9.53
C PHE A 2 0.73 10.77 8.91
N PRO A 3 1.00 11.17 7.65
CA PRO A 3 0.42 12.42 7.10
C PRO A 3 -1.11 12.42 7.07
N TYR A 4 -1.70 11.27 6.74
CA TYR A 4 -3.16 11.09 6.72
C TYR A 4 -3.80 11.30 8.10
N LEU A 5 -3.20 10.73 9.15
CA LEU A 5 -3.68 10.87 10.53
C LEU A 5 -3.50 12.30 11.04
N CYS A 6 -2.35 12.94 10.75
CA CYS A 6 -2.13 14.33 11.10
C CYS A 6 -3.21 15.22 10.48
N TYR A 7 -3.45 15.10 9.18
CA TYR A 7 -4.47 15.88 8.48
C TYR A 7 -5.87 15.67 9.08
N LYS A 8 -6.26 14.43 9.35
CA LYS A 8 -7.58 14.10 9.92
C LYS A 8 -7.77 14.63 11.34
N ASN A 9 -6.70 14.70 12.15
CA ASN A 9 -6.76 15.03 13.57
C ASN A 9 -6.32 16.49 13.88
N GLY A 10 -6.60 17.43 12.99
CA GLY A 10 -6.29 18.85 13.22
C GLY A 10 -4.93 19.32 12.69
N GLY A 11 -4.38 18.62 11.69
CA GLY A 11 -3.17 19.01 10.99
C GLY A 11 -1.95 19.11 11.91
N GLY A 12 -1.38 20.31 11.98
CA GLY A 12 -0.20 20.59 12.82
C GLY A 12 -0.47 20.46 14.33
N ALA A 13 -1.71 20.65 14.79
CA ALA A 13 -2.04 20.53 16.21
C ALA A 13 -1.85 19.10 16.74
N PHE A 14 -1.99 18.09 15.88
CA PHE A 14 -1.74 16.68 16.22
C PHE A 14 -0.28 16.40 16.62
N LEU A 15 0.67 17.25 16.22
CA LEU A 15 2.07 17.09 16.57
C LEU A 15 2.33 17.23 18.07
N VAL A 16 1.55 18.07 18.78
CA VAL A 16 1.72 18.28 20.21
C VAL A 16 1.47 16.98 21.01
N PRO A 17 0.28 16.34 20.93
CA PRO A 17 0.06 15.06 21.62
C PRO A 17 0.94 13.94 21.06
N TYR A 18 1.28 13.94 19.77
CA TYR A 18 2.20 12.97 19.18
C TYR A 18 3.58 13.03 19.83
N CYS A 19 4.16 14.22 19.97
CA CYS A 19 5.47 14.41 20.60
C CYS A 19 5.44 14.04 22.09
N ILE A 20 4.38 14.38 22.81
CA ILE A 20 4.23 14.00 24.24
C ILE A 20 4.19 12.47 24.37
N MET A 21 3.37 11.78 23.58
CA MET A 21 3.27 10.32 23.60
C MET A 21 4.57 9.64 23.13
N LEU A 22 5.29 10.25 22.19
CA LEU A 22 6.60 9.78 21.75
C LEU A 22 7.61 9.85 22.89
N VAL A 23 7.70 10.97 23.60
CA VAL A 23 8.68 11.14 24.69
C VAL A 23 8.33 10.32 25.93
N VAL A 24 7.06 10.24 26.31
CA VAL A 24 6.62 9.55 27.53
C VAL A 24 6.47 8.04 27.32
N GLY A 25 6.02 7.61 26.14
CA GLY A 25 5.73 6.20 25.85
C GLY A 25 6.69 5.58 24.84
N GLY A 26 6.80 6.18 23.66
CA GLY A 26 7.55 5.61 22.53
C GLY A 26 9.04 5.42 22.81
N ILE A 27 9.73 6.48 23.23
CA ILE A 27 11.17 6.48 23.48
C ILE A 27 11.52 5.54 24.65
N PRO A 28 10.84 5.55 25.81
CA PRO A 28 11.16 4.64 26.90
C PRO A 28 10.96 3.17 26.54
N LEU A 29 9.88 2.82 25.83
CA LEU A 29 9.62 1.44 25.41
C LEU A 29 10.66 0.96 24.38
N PHE A 30 10.98 1.78 23.39
CA PHE A 30 12.02 1.48 22.41
C PHE A 30 13.39 1.31 23.07
N TYR A 31 13.75 2.20 24.00
CA TYR A 31 14.99 2.11 24.75
C TYR A 31 15.06 0.85 25.62
N MET A 32 13.97 0.51 26.31
CA MET A 32 13.89 -0.70 27.12
C MET A 32 14.13 -1.96 26.28
N GLU A 33 13.51 -2.05 25.10
CA GLU A 33 13.70 -3.19 24.20
C GLU A 33 15.15 -3.30 23.70
N LEU A 34 15.74 -2.18 23.27
CA LEU A 34 17.14 -2.15 22.84
C LEU A 34 18.10 -2.54 23.97
N ALA A 35 17.90 -1.99 25.18
CA ALA A 35 18.72 -2.29 26.35
C ALA A 35 18.62 -3.77 26.73
N LEU A 36 17.40 -4.35 26.73
CA LEU A 36 17.18 -5.78 27.00
C LEU A 36 17.85 -6.67 25.95
N GLY A 37 17.75 -6.32 24.66
CA GLY A 37 18.39 -7.04 23.57
C GLY A 37 19.92 -7.00 23.65
N GLN A 38 20.49 -5.83 23.90
CA GLN A 38 21.93 -5.61 24.06
C GLN A 38 22.49 -6.35 25.30
N PHE A 39 21.78 -6.30 26.43
CA PHE A 39 22.21 -6.93 27.69
C PHE A 39 22.17 -8.45 27.61
N ASN A 40 21.08 -9.03 27.09
CA ASN A 40 20.91 -10.48 27.06
C ASN A 40 21.57 -11.16 25.85
N ARG A 41 21.83 -10.43 24.76
CA ARG A 41 22.43 -10.92 23.50
C ARG A 41 21.76 -12.21 22.98
N LYS A 42 20.46 -12.29 23.17
CA LYS A 42 19.63 -13.46 22.89
C LYS A 42 18.36 -13.03 22.18
N GLY A 43 17.79 -13.91 21.36
CA GLY A 43 16.51 -13.66 20.70
C GLY A 43 15.34 -13.55 21.68
N ALA A 44 14.22 -13.01 21.23
CA ALA A 44 13.06 -12.70 22.08
C ALA A 44 12.58 -13.88 22.93
N ILE A 45 12.47 -15.09 22.36
CA ILE A 45 12.00 -16.28 23.08
C ILE A 45 12.91 -16.65 24.26
N THR A 46 14.23 -16.66 24.03
CA THR A 46 15.21 -17.05 25.04
C THR A 46 15.49 -15.92 26.03
N CYS A 47 15.28 -14.66 25.64
CA CYS A 47 15.34 -13.51 26.52
C CYS A 47 14.24 -13.57 27.61
N TRP A 48 12.98 -13.72 27.21
CA TRP A 48 11.85 -13.82 28.15
C TRP A 48 11.94 -15.06 29.04
N GLY A 49 12.37 -16.21 28.49
CA GLY A 49 12.57 -17.42 29.27
C GLY A 49 13.63 -17.30 30.37
N ARG A 50 14.62 -16.40 30.21
CA ARG A 50 15.65 -16.14 31.24
C ARG A 50 15.22 -15.09 32.25
N LEU A 51 14.43 -14.10 31.83
CA LEU A 51 13.97 -13.00 32.67
C LEU A 51 12.83 -13.46 33.59
N VAL A 52 11.73 -13.95 33.00
CA VAL A 52 10.54 -14.43 33.69
C VAL A 52 9.96 -15.60 32.89
N PRO A 53 10.21 -16.87 33.30
CA PRO A 53 9.78 -18.06 32.56
C PRO A 53 8.28 -18.11 32.27
N LEU A 54 7.45 -17.54 33.15
CA LEU A 54 5.99 -17.42 32.97
C LEU A 54 5.62 -16.65 31.69
N PHE A 55 6.43 -15.66 31.31
CA PHE A 55 6.20 -14.80 30.14
C PHE A 55 6.92 -15.27 28.87
N LYS A 56 7.43 -16.51 28.84
CA LYS A 56 8.03 -17.10 27.64
C LYS A 56 7.10 -17.06 26.42
N GLY A 57 5.79 -17.08 26.63
CA GLY A 57 4.76 -16.92 25.59
C GLY A 57 4.87 -15.63 24.77
N ILE A 58 5.36 -14.53 25.36
CA ILE A 58 5.54 -13.25 24.67
C ILE A 58 6.49 -13.39 23.48
N GLY A 59 7.59 -14.15 23.65
CA GLY A 59 8.55 -14.36 22.57
C GLY A 59 7.95 -15.12 21.38
N TYR A 60 7.10 -16.12 21.63
CA TYR A 60 6.39 -16.84 20.56
C TYR A 60 5.36 -15.93 19.86
N ALA A 61 4.64 -15.10 20.62
CA ALA A 61 3.71 -14.13 20.06
C ALA A 61 4.41 -13.14 19.13
N VAL A 62 5.59 -12.62 19.51
CA VAL A 62 6.38 -11.71 18.67
C VAL A 62 6.79 -12.37 17.35
N VAL A 63 7.23 -13.63 17.37
CA VAL A 63 7.59 -14.38 16.15
C VAL A 63 6.37 -14.60 15.25
N LEU A 64 5.22 -14.96 15.83
CA LEU A 64 3.98 -15.14 15.10
C LEU A 64 3.47 -13.83 14.48
N ILE A 65 3.54 -12.72 15.21
CA ILE A 65 3.19 -11.39 14.68
C ILE A 65 4.14 -11.03 13.53
N ALA A 66 5.45 -11.25 13.68
CA ALA A 66 6.42 -10.98 12.63
C ALA A 66 6.14 -11.79 11.35
N PHE A 67 5.72 -13.05 11.50
CA PHE A 67 5.33 -13.91 10.38
C PHE A 67 4.10 -13.38 9.61
N TYR A 68 3.04 -12.95 10.31
CA TYR A 68 1.90 -12.31 9.65
C TYR A 68 2.26 -10.97 8.98
N VAL A 69 3.13 -10.20 9.63
CA VAL A 69 3.64 -8.93 9.12
C VAL A 69 4.43 -9.13 7.83
N ASP A 70 5.29 -10.16 7.77
CA ASP A 70 6.06 -10.51 6.58
C ASP A 70 5.16 -10.74 5.35
N PHE A 71 4.10 -11.53 5.50
CA PHE A 71 3.22 -11.84 4.38
C PHE A 71 2.59 -10.62 3.72
N TYR A 72 1.99 -9.71 4.49
CA TYR A 72 1.30 -8.58 3.88
C TYR A 72 2.26 -7.47 3.43
N TYR A 73 3.37 -7.23 4.14
CA TYR A 73 4.33 -6.20 3.74
C TYR A 73 5.06 -6.57 2.46
N ASN A 74 5.47 -7.84 2.28
CA ASN A 74 6.14 -8.27 1.05
C ASN A 74 5.22 -8.14 -0.17
N VAL A 75 3.90 -8.33 -0.01
CA VAL A 75 2.91 -8.06 -1.07
C VAL A 75 2.87 -6.58 -1.44
N ILE A 76 2.89 -5.66 -0.46
CA ILE A 76 2.94 -4.22 -0.74
C ILE A 76 4.22 -3.84 -1.48
N ILE A 77 5.36 -4.41 -1.08
CA ILE A 77 6.65 -4.21 -1.76
C ILE A 77 6.58 -4.75 -3.19
N ALA A 78 5.93 -5.90 -3.42
CA ALA A 78 5.74 -6.45 -4.76
C ALA A 78 4.91 -5.52 -5.66
N TRP A 79 3.85 -4.89 -5.12
CA TRP A 79 3.12 -3.84 -5.85
C TRP A 79 4.04 -2.67 -6.22
N ALA A 80 4.82 -2.16 -5.26
CA ALA A 80 5.76 -1.08 -5.50
C ALA A 80 6.81 -1.45 -6.57
N LEU A 81 7.33 -2.68 -6.54
CA LEU A 81 8.26 -3.20 -7.54
C LEU A 81 7.62 -3.27 -8.94
N ARG A 82 6.35 -3.66 -9.02
CA ARG A 82 5.59 -3.67 -10.28
C ARG A 82 5.39 -2.26 -10.85
N PHE A 83 5.15 -1.26 -9.99
CA PHE A 83 5.11 0.15 -10.37
C PHE A 83 6.50 0.65 -10.79
N PHE A 84 7.56 0.25 -10.09
CA PHE A 84 8.94 0.59 -10.43
C PHE A 84 9.30 0.13 -11.85
N PHE A 85 9.00 -1.11 -12.21
CA PHE A 85 9.23 -1.58 -13.58
C PHE A 85 8.34 -0.89 -14.62
N ALA A 86 7.09 -0.57 -14.28
CA ALA A 86 6.19 0.15 -15.18
C ALA A 86 6.68 1.58 -15.47
N SER A 87 7.41 2.21 -14.55
CA SER A 87 7.94 3.57 -14.71
C SER A 87 9.04 3.69 -15.78
N PHE A 88 9.59 2.59 -16.29
CA PHE A 88 10.54 2.63 -17.41
C PHE A 88 9.87 2.75 -18.80
N THR A 89 8.53 2.81 -18.84
CA THR A 89 7.79 3.04 -20.08
C THR A 89 7.79 4.53 -20.46
N GLY A 90 7.88 4.85 -21.74
CA GLY A 90 7.92 6.24 -22.22
C GLY A 90 6.64 7.04 -21.95
N MET A 91 5.49 6.37 -21.92
CA MET A 91 4.21 6.90 -21.46
C MET A 91 3.70 6.02 -20.33
N LEU A 92 3.44 6.63 -19.16
CA LEU A 92 3.10 5.86 -17.96
C LEU A 92 1.67 5.31 -18.08
N PRO A 93 1.43 4.04 -17.72
CA PRO A 93 0.13 3.40 -17.98
C PRO A 93 -1.03 3.90 -17.11
N TRP A 94 -0.75 4.76 -16.12
CA TRP A 94 -1.75 5.40 -15.26
C TRP A 94 -2.05 6.86 -15.63
N THR A 95 -1.53 7.39 -16.74
CA THR A 95 -1.81 8.76 -17.19
C THR A 95 -3.00 8.82 -18.15
N THR A 96 -3.19 7.79 -18.98
CA THR A 96 -4.23 7.74 -20.02
C THR A 96 -5.38 6.81 -19.66
N CYS A 97 -6.57 7.12 -20.20
CA CYS A 97 -7.75 6.27 -20.07
C CYS A 97 -7.91 5.26 -21.24
N ASP A 98 -6.99 5.25 -22.20
CA ASP A 98 -7.05 4.41 -23.41
C ASP A 98 -6.41 3.03 -23.21
N ASN A 99 -6.79 2.31 -22.15
CA ASN A 99 -6.25 0.99 -21.83
C ASN A 99 -7.37 -0.05 -21.65
N GLU A 100 -7.05 -1.33 -21.88
CA GLU A 100 -8.01 -2.45 -21.83
C GLU A 100 -8.70 -2.62 -20.48
N TRP A 101 -8.04 -2.22 -19.39
CA TRP A 101 -8.57 -2.34 -18.03
C TRP A 101 -9.41 -1.14 -17.59
N ASN A 102 -9.62 -0.13 -18.43
CA ASN A 102 -10.33 1.08 -18.02
C ASN A 102 -11.86 0.97 -18.20
N THR A 103 -12.63 1.66 -17.38
CA THR A 103 -14.10 1.74 -17.54
C THR A 103 -14.49 2.98 -18.36
N PRO A 104 -15.73 3.05 -18.88
CA PRO A 104 -16.26 4.28 -19.46
C PRO A 104 -16.30 5.48 -18.50
N ALA A 105 -16.16 5.26 -17.19
CA ALA A 105 -16.12 6.32 -16.16
C ALA A 105 -14.71 6.89 -15.92
N CYS A 106 -13.69 6.39 -16.61
CA CYS A 106 -12.31 6.88 -16.50
C CYS A 106 -12.19 8.30 -17.08
N ARG A 107 -11.53 9.20 -16.33
CA ARG A 107 -11.10 10.52 -16.81
C ARG A 107 -9.61 10.73 -16.55
N PRO A 108 -8.80 11.12 -17.56
CA PRO A 108 -7.41 11.49 -17.35
C PRO A 108 -7.33 12.80 -16.54
N PHE A 109 -6.20 13.05 -15.87
CA PHE A 109 -6.03 14.24 -15.04
C PHE A 109 -6.14 15.55 -15.83
N GLU A 110 -5.72 15.55 -17.10
CA GLU A 110 -5.73 16.75 -17.95
C GLU A 110 -7.14 17.16 -18.41
N SER A 111 -8.10 16.23 -18.53
CA SER A 111 -9.45 16.57 -19.03
C SER A 111 -10.33 17.32 -18.03
N ILE A 112 -9.88 17.49 -16.78
CA ILE A 112 -10.59 18.31 -15.79
C ILE A 112 -10.42 19.81 -16.09
N TRP A 113 -9.37 20.20 -16.82
CA TRP A 113 -9.06 21.61 -17.11
C TRP A 113 -9.67 22.12 -18.42
N GLU A 114 -10.20 21.25 -19.29
CA GLU A 114 -10.89 21.60 -20.54
C GLU A 114 -12.39 21.97 -20.33
N VAL A 115 -12.75 22.50 -19.17
CA VAL A 115 -14.16 22.90 -18.89
C VAL A 115 -14.37 24.42 -18.97
N ASN A 116 -13.37 25.24 -19.34
CA ASN A 116 -13.60 26.69 -19.33
C ASN A 116 -13.00 27.55 -20.44
N ASP A 117 -12.77 27.00 -21.63
CA ASP A 117 -12.59 27.87 -22.80
C ASP A 117 -13.12 27.21 -24.08
N THR A 118 -14.40 27.39 -24.35
CA THR A 118 -14.84 27.95 -25.64
C THR A 118 -16.33 28.25 -25.59
N ASN A 119 -16.63 29.54 -25.68
CA ASN A 119 -17.88 30.02 -26.21
C ASN A 119 -18.31 29.22 -27.45
N ARG A 120 -19.57 28.76 -27.44
CA ARG A 120 -20.45 28.66 -28.61
C ARG A 120 -19.85 28.00 -29.86
N ILE A 121 -19.90 26.68 -29.93
CA ILE A 121 -20.30 26.04 -31.20
C ILE A 121 -21.45 25.08 -30.89
N ARG A 122 -22.67 25.52 -31.25
CA ARG A 122 -23.80 24.64 -31.49
C ARG A 122 -23.42 23.71 -32.65
N THR A 123 -22.74 22.61 -32.39
CA THR A 123 -22.83 21.46 -33.27
C THR A 123 -24.19 20.82 -32.97
N LYS A 124 -25.06 20.83 -33.99
CA LYS A 124 -26.30 20.06 -34.02
C LYS A 124 -25.95 18.59 -33.81
N VAL A 125 -26.00 18.11 -32.57
CA VAL A 125 -26.19 16.70 -32.28
C VAL A 125 -27.69 16.49 -32.38
N ASN A 126 -28.12 15.76 -33.40
CA ASN A 126 -29.53 15.42 -33.59
C ASN A 126 -30.05 14.75 -32.32
N GLU A 127 -31.04 15.40 -31.71
CA GLU A 127 -31.88 14.86 -30.65
C GLU A 127 -32.60 13.61 -31.15
N SER A 128 -32.08 12.42 -30.82
CA SER A 128 -32.91 11.21 -30.77
C SER A 128 -32.37 10.03 -29.96
N THR A 129 -31.26 10.15 -29.21
CA THR A 129 -30.87 9.10 -28.24
C THR A 129 -30.16 9.59 -26.97
N ALA A 130 -30.12 10.90 -26.69
CA ALA A 130 -29.63 11.40 -25.40
C ALA A 130 -30.76 11.43 -24.36
N LEU A 131 -31.39 10.28 -24.12
CA LEU A 131 -32.33 10.08 -23.03
C LEU A 131 -31.80 8.96 -22.13
N ILE A 132 -31.70 9.31 -20.85
CA ILE A 132 -31.62 8.45 -19.66
C ILE A 132 -30.20 8.14 -19.19
N GLY A 133 -29.78 8.92 -18.20
CA GLY A 133 -28.60 8.68 -17.39
C GLY A 133 -28.37 9.75 -16.32
N SER A 134 -29.43 10.27 -15.69
CA SER A 134 -29.34 11.02 -14.42
C SER A 134 -28.99 10.06 -13.29
N GLY A 135 -27.79 9.52 -13.36
CA GLY A 135 -27.11 8.79 -12.30
C GLY A 135 -25.66 9.11 -12.51
N SER A 136 -25.15 10.13 -11.82
CA SER A 136 -23.73 10.47 -11.85
C SER A 136 -22.97 9.27 -11.27
N THR A 137 -22.56 8.34 -12.13
CA THR A 137 -21.56 7.36 -11.74
C THR A 137 -20.32 8.16 -11.36
N PRO A 138 -19.77 7.96 -10.16
CA PRO A 138 -18.64 8.75 -9.71
C PRO A 138 -17.48 8.56 -10.69
N TYR A 139 -17.04 9.65 -11.31
CA TYR A 139 -15.85 9.63 -12.17
C TYR A 139 -14.65 9.13 -11.36
N THR A 140 -13.83 8.28 -11.97
CA THR A 140 -12.62 7.73 -11.35
C THR A 140 -11.39 8.13 -12.16
N SER A 141 -10.27 8.36 -11.48
CA SER A 141 -9.02 8.74 -12.12
C SER A 141 -8.34 7.54 -12.76
N ALA A 142 -7.59 7.78 -13.85
CA ALA A 142 -6.79 6.75 -14.53
C ALA A 142 -5.85 5.99 -13.57
N ALA A 143 -5.25 6.69 -12.60
CA ALA A 143 -4.40 6.05 -11.59
C ALA A 143 -5.16 5.14 -10.61
N SER A 144 -6.38 5.55 -10.21
CA SER A 144 -7.24 4.72 -9.36
C SER A 144 -7.68 3.45 -10.11
N GLU A 145 -8.07 3.56 -11.38
CA GLU A 145 -8.43 2.40 -12.19
C GLU A 145 -7.23 1.48 -12.46
N TYR A 146 -6.06 2.04 -12.73
CA TYR A 146 -4.85 1.24 -12.88
C TYR A 146 -4.55 0.42 -11.63
N PHE A 147 -4.63 1.01 -10.44
CA PHE A 147 -4.40 0.26 -9.20
C PHE A 147 -5.49 -0.79 -8.95
N ASN A 148 -6.77 -0.41 -9.00
CA ASN A 148 -7.87 -1.29 -8.60
C ASN A 148 -8.17 -2.38 -9.64
N ARG A 149 -8.08 -2.07 -10.93
CA ARG A 149 -8.43 -3.00 -12.01
C ARG A 149 -7.21 -3.70 -12.59
N ARG A 150 -6.09 -2.99 -12.83
CA ARG A 150 -4.91 -3.62 -13.43
C ARG A 150 -3.99 -4.29 -12.41
N ILE A 151 -3.72 -3.68 -11.26
CA ILE A 151 -2.81 -4.25 -10.27
C ILE A 151 -3.52 -5.26 -9.36
N LEU A 152 -4.66 -4.85 -8.79
CA LEU A 152 -5.41 -5.67 -7.83
C LEU A 152 -6.45 -6.60 -8.46
N GLU A 153 -6.94 -6.30 -9.67
CA GLU A 153 -8.02 -7.05 -10.33
C GLU A 153 -9.28 -7.23 -9.45
N LEU A 154 -9.61 -6.21 -8.64
CA LEU A 154 -10.74 -6.24 -7.69
C LEU A 154 -12.09 -6.55 -8.35
N TYR A 155 -12.26 -6.25 -9.63
CA TYR A 155 -13.51 -6.49 -10.36
C TYR A 155 -13.77 -7.98 -10.63
N ALA A 156 -12.76 -8.84 -10.51
CA ALA A 156 -12.87 -10.28 -10.75
C ALA A 156 -13.22 -11.07 -9.48
N SER A 157 -13.37 -10.39 -8.33
CA SER A 157 -13.70 -10.98 -7.03
C SER A 157 -15.02 -10.41 -6.52
N GLU A 158 -15.96 -11.28 -6.13
CA GLU A 158 -17.23 -10.87 -5.52
C GLU A 158 -17.12 -10.61 -4.00
N GLY A 159 -15.92 -10.78 -3.42
CA GLY A 159 -15.62 -10.49 -2.02
C GLY A 159 -14.64 -11.48 -1.39
N LEU A 160 -14.55 -11.48 -0.06
CA LEU A 160 -13.60 -12.34 0.66
C LEU A 160 -13.83 -13.85 0.46
N HIS A 161 -15.05 -14.24 0.08
CA HIS A 161 -15.41 -15.64 -0.16
C HIS A 161 -14.86 -16.17 -1.50
N ASP A 162 -14.67 -15.28 -2.47
CA ASP A 162 -14.12 -15.61 -3.79
C ASP A 162 -12.97 -14.65 -4.11
N LEU A 163 -11.75 -15.06 -3.80
CA LEU A 163 -10.55 -14.26 -3.97
C LEU A 163 -10.10 -14.14 -5.43
N GLY A 164 -10.79 -14.82 -6.36
CA GLY A 164 -10.42 -14.86 -7.76
C GLY A 164 -9.09 -15.58 -8.03
N PRO A 165 -8.59 -15.53 -9.27
CA PRO A 165 -7.36 -16.19 -9.67
C PRO A 165 -6.11 -15.45 -9.19
N ILE A 166 -5.01 -16.18 -9.02
CA ILE A 166 -3.71 -15.59 -8.68
C ILE A 166 -3.13 -14.88 -9.90
N LYS A 167 -2.85 -13.58 -9.76
CA LYS A 167 -2.19 -12.79 -10.79
C LYS A 167 -0.69 -13.09 -10.86
N TRP A 168 -0.27 -13.76 -11.93
CA TRP A 168 1.11 -14.20 -12.15
C TRP A 168 2.14 -13.07 -12.16
N ASP A 169 1.80 -11.89 -12.70
CA ASP A 169 2.71 -10.73 -12.69
C ASP A 169 3.13 -10.33 -11.28
N ILE A 170 2.17 -10.32 -10.34
CA ILE A 170 2.41 -9.93 -8.94
C ILE A 170 3.07 -11.08 -8.18
N ALA A 171 2.69 -12.33 -8.47
CA ALA A 171 3.35 -13.51 -7.91
C ALA A 171 4.85 -13.56 -8.28
N LEU A 172 5.21 -13.20 -9.52
CA LEU A 172 6.59 -13.11 -9.97
C LEU A 172 7.31 -11.95 -9.26
N CYS A 173 6.70 -10.78 -9.13
CA CYS A 173 7.27 -9.67 -8.37
C CYS A 173 7.50 -10.06 -6.90
N LEU A 174 6.57 -10.79 -6.29
CA LEU A 174 6.69 -11.31 -4.93
C LEU A 174 7.84 -12.31 -4.80
N LEU A 175 7.99 -13.22 -5.77
CA LEU A 175 9.13 -14.15 -5.83
C LEU A 175 10.46 -13.39 -5.86
N ILE A 176 10.57 -12.34 -6.68
CA ILE A 176 11.77 -11.50 -6.74
C ILE A 176 12.05 -10.85 -5.39
N VAL A 177 11.03 -10.29 -4.72
CA VAL A 177 11.18 -9.70 -3.38
C VAL A 177 11.72 -10.73 -2.39
N TYR A 178 11.16 -11.94 -2.35
CA TYR A 178 11.63 -13.00 -1.46
C TYR A 178 13.07 -13.45 -1.79
N ILE A 179 13.44 -13.51 -3.07
CA ILE A 179 14.81 -13.83 -3.48
C ILE A 179 15.79 -12.76 -2.97
N ILE A 180 15.44 -11.47 -3.12
CA ILE A 180 16.26 -10.35 -2.62
C ILE A 180 16.38 -10.43 -1.09
N CYS A 181 15.27 -10.61 -0.38
CA CYS A 181 15.26 -10.76 1.08
C CYS A 181 16.13 -11.94 1.51
N TYR A 182 16.00 -13.08 0.85
CA TYR A 182 16.79 -14.28 1.14
C TYR A 182 18.29 -14.02 0.98
N PHE A 183 18.74 -13.44 -0.14
CA PHE A 183 20.16 -13.15 -0.34
C PHE A 183 20.70 -12.07 0.62
N SER A 184 19.88 -11.10 1.03
CA SER A 184 20.27 -10.09 2.02
C SER A 184 20.48 -10.67 3.44
N LEU A 185 19.80 -11.77 3.75
CA LEU A 185 19.83 -12.43 5.06
C LEU A 185 20.69 -13.70 5.08
N TRP A 186 21.05 -14.27 3.93
CA TRP A 186 21.74 -15.58 3.84
C TRP A 186 22.98 -15.64 4.75
N LYS A 187 23.85 -14.64 4.69
CA LYS A 187 25.11 -14.61 5.45
C LYS A 187 24.95 -14.03 6.87
N GLY A 188 23.71 -13.74 7.28
CA GLY A 188 23.38 -13.18 8.59
C GLY A 188 23.61 -11.67 8.68
N ILE A 189 23.82 -11.18 9.91
CA ILE A 189 23.90 -9.74 10.21
C ILE A 189 25.07 -9.02 9.52
N SER A 190 26.08 -9.75 9.05
CA SER A 190 27.23 -9.18 8.35
C SER A 190 26.93 -8.74 6.92
N THR A 191 25.84 -9.22 6.30
CA THR A 191 25.41 -8.81 4.95
C THR A 191 24.20 -7.89 4.92
N SER A 192 23.55 -7.69 6.07
CA SER A 192 22.32 -6.91 6.15
C SER A 192 22.55 -5.42 6.41
N GLY A 193 23.76 -5.01 6.83
CA GLY A 193 24.18 -3.61 6.99
C GLY A 193 25.12 -3.20 5.88
#